data_AF-A0A7T1WSM1-F1
#
_entry.id   AF-A0A7T1WSM1-F1
#
_cell.length_a   1.000
_cell.length_b   1.000
_cell.length_c   1.000
_cell.angle_alpha   90.00
_cell.angle_beta   90.00
_cell.angle_gamma   90.00
#
_symmetry.space_group_name_H-M   'P 1'
#
loop_
_entity.id
_entity.type
_entity.pdbx_description
1 polymer ?
#
loop_
_entity_poly.entity_id
_entity_poly.type
_entity_poly.pdbx_seq_one_letter_code
_entity_poly.pdbx_strand_id
1 'polypeptide(L)'
;MTAADAQEGRRFADAVKPLVDAMGGEMVSPEEAKGDDVVLAWEGRDVVAVRLPHLSDSLDHILAELERRHGMPLAELDRRTKQSVVRVLESRGAFSVRHGVETVASALGVSRFTVYNYLNRETREGGDQGSPGA
;
A
#
# COMPACT_ATOMS: atom_id res chain seq x y z
N MET A 1 -24.41 25.82 -10.49
CA MET A 1 -23.02 25.55 -10.09
C MET A 1 -22.28 26.88 -10.06
N THR A 2 -21.95 27.39 -8.88
CA THR A 2 -21.13 28.61 -8.81
C THR A 2 -19.66 28.24 -9.04
N ALA A 3 -18.84 29.19 -9.49
CA ALA A 3 -17.41 28.95 -9.68
C ALA A 3 -16.70 28.55 -8.37
N ALA A 4 -17.22 28.99 -7.22
CA ALA A 4 -16.72 28.64 -5.89
C ALA A 4 -16.95 27.15 -5.57
N ASP A 5 -18.17 26.65 -5.81
CA ASP A 5 -18.54 25.25 -5.58
C ASP A 5 -17.67 24.26 -6.39
N ALA A 6 -17.30 24.65 -7.61
CA ALA A 6 -16.44 23.86 -8.49
C ALA A 6 -14.97 23.90 -8.04
N GLN A 7 -14.51 25.04 -7.53
CA GLN A 7 -13.16 25.20 -7.00
C GLN A 7 -12.95 24.39 -5.71
N GLU A 8 -13.96 24.33 -4.84
CA GLU A 8 -13.93 23.52 -3.62
C GLU A 8 -13.92 22.02 -3.92
N GLY A 9 -14.73 21.56 -4.88
CA GLY A 9 -14.66 20.18 -5.36
C GLY A 9 -13.27 19.81 -5.88
N ARG A 10 -12.64 20.69 -6.68
CA ARG A 10 -11.26 20.50 -7.14
C ARG A 10 -10.28 20.36 -5.98
N ARG A 11 -10.36 21.23 -4.97
CA ARG A 11 -9.49 21.17 -3.78
C ARG A 11 -9.67 19.88 -2.99
N PHE A 12 -10.90 19.40 -2.86
CA PHE A 12 -11.17 18.11 -2.22
C PHE A 12 -10.54 16.95 -3.00
N ALA A 13 -10.73 16.92 -4.33
CA ALA A 13 -10.11 15.92 -5.20
C ALA A 13 -8.58 15.93 -5.09
N ASP A 14 -7.96 17.12 -5.14
CA ASP A 14 -6.52 17.29 -4.98
C ASP A 14 -6.02 16.83 -3.60
N ALA A 15 -6.83 17.03 -2.54
CA ALA A 15 -6.49 16.61 -1.18
C ALA A 15 -6.54 15.08 -0.99
N VAL A 16 -7.46 14.38 -1.67
CA VAL A 16 -7.57 12.91 -1.58
C VAL A 16 -6.64 12.20 -2.56
N LYS A 17 -6.15 12.88 -3.61
CA LYS A 17 -5.24 12.31 -4.61
C LYS A 17 -4.05 11.55 -4.02
N PRO A 18 -3.30 12.06 -3.02
CA PRO A 18 -2.16 11.33 -2.47
C PRO A 18 -2.53 9.98 -1.85
N LEU A 19 -3.72 9.88 -1.26
CA LEU A 19 -4.22 8.62 -0.70
C LEU A 19 -4.63 7.65 -1.80
N VAL A 20 -5.38 8.13 -2.81
CA VAL A 20 -5.78 7.32 -3.97
C VAL A 20 -4.54 6.79 -4.68
N ASP A 21 -3.59 7.68 -4.96
CA ASP A 21 -2.29 7.32 -5.52
C ASP A 21 -1.59 6.32 -4.63
N ALA A 22 -1.53 6.48 -3.30
CA ALA A 22 -0.87 5.55 -2.38
C ALA A 22 -1.55 4.18 -2.29
N MET A 23 -2.83 4.09 -2.58
CA MET A 23 -3.55 2.81 -2.67
C MET A 23 -3.35 2.12 -4.03
N GLY A 24 -2.90 2.85 -5.05
CA GLY A 24 -2.85 2.37 -6.44
C GLY A 24 -4.18 2.53 -7.17
N GLY A 25 -5.09 3.35 -6.64
CA GLY A 25 -6.39 3.61 -7.24
C GLY A 25 -6.32 4.67 -8.35
N GLU A 26 -7.40 4.75 -9.12
CA GLU A 26 -7.56 5.74 -10.18
C GLU A 26 -8.67 6.72 -9.81
N MET A 27 -8.43 8.01 -9.98
CA MET A 27 -9.48 9.02 -9.87
C MET A 27 -10.22 9.12 -11.20
N VAL A 28 -11.53 8.88 -11.17
CA VAL A 28 -12.43 8.95 -12.32
C VAL A 28 -13.54 9.98 -12.07
N SER A 29 -14.12 10.49 -13.15
CA SER A 29 -15.25 11.42 -13.06
C SER A 29 -16.45 10.69 -12.42
N PRO A 30 -17.26 11.34 -11.57
CA PRO A 30 -18.43 10.70 -10.96
C PRO A 30 -19.42 10.11 -11.98
N GLU A 31 -19.54 10.73 -13.15
CA GLU A 31 -20.38 10.28 -14.27
C GLU A 31 -19.84 9.03 -14.99
N GLU A 32 -18.57 8.69 -14.81
CA GLU A 32 -17.92 7.52 -15.38
C GLU A 32 -17.78 6.37 -14.35
N ALA A 33 -18.30 6.57 -13.14
CA ALA A 33 -18.21 5.60 -12.05
C ALA A 33 -18.92 4.28 -12.41
N LYS A 34 -18.23 3.17 -12.15
CA LYS A 34 -18.74 1.80 -12.27
C LYS A 34 -19.16 1.27 -10.90
N GLY A 35 -19.84 0.12 -10.88
CA GLY A 35 -20.46 -0.44 -9.67
C GLY A 35 -19.50 -0.68 -8.49
N ASP A 36 -18.22 -0.96 -8.75
CA ASP A 36 -17.21 -1.17 -7.72
C ASP A 36 -16.41 0.10 -7.37
N ASP A 37 -16.64 1.21 -8.09
CA ASP A 37 -15.96 2.48 -7.83
C ASP A 37 -16.59 3.17 -6.60
N VAL A 38 -15.75 3.80 -5.77
CA VAL A 38 -16.20 4.51 -4.57
C VAL A 38 -16.41 5.99 -4.90
N VAL A 39 -17.65 6.44 -4.90
CA VAL A 39 -17.98 7.85 -5.12
C VAL A 39 -17.70 8.66 -3.84
N LEU A 40 -16.83 9.65 -3.94
CA LEU A 40 -16.52 10.58 -2.87
C LEU A 40 -17.35 11.86 -3.04
N ALA A 41 -18.23 12.09 -2.07
CA ALA A 41 -19.08 13.28 -2.02
C ALA A 41 -18.53 14.32 -1.04
N TRP A 42 -18.60 15.59 -1.42
CA TRP A 42 -18.30 16.74 -0.58
C TRP A 42 -19.52 17.66 -0.55
N GLU A 43 -19.99 18.01 0.66
CA GLU A 43 -21.19 18.84 0.84
C GLU A 43 -22.43 18.31 0.09
N GLY A 44 -22.61 16.98 0.10
CA GLY A 44 -23.74 16.32 -0.54
C GLY A 44 -23.69 16.29 -2.07
N ARG A 45 -22.54 16.64 -2.68
CA ARG A 45 -22.31 16.57 -4.13
C ARG A 45 -21.22 15.58 -4.45
N ASP A 46 -21.43 14.77 -5.47
CA ASP A 46 -20.41 13.86 -5.98
C ASP A 46 -19.30 14.68 -6.65
N VAL A 47 -18.06 14.49 -6.20
CA VAL A 47 -16.91 15.28 -6.68
C VAL A 47 -15.97 14.45 -7.53
N VAL A 48 -15.64 13.24 -7.06
CA VAL A 48 -14.74 12.32 -7.74
C VAL A 48 -15.13 10.90 -7.36
N ALA A 49 -14.98 9.95 -8.27
CA ALA A 49 -15.07 8.54 -7.96
C ALA A 49 -13.67 7.92 -7.96
N VAL A 50 -13.45 6.96 -7.06
CA VAL A 50 -12.18 6.26 -6.90
C VAL A 50 -12.37 4.83 -7.34
N ARG A 51 -11.69 4.45 -8.43
CA ARG A 51 -11.56 3.04 -8.79
C ARG A 51 -10.51 2.40 -7.92
N LEU A 52 -10.94 1.46 -7.09
CA LEU A 52 -10.03 0.71 -6.24
C LEU A 52 -9.23 -0.28 -7.09
N PRO A 53 -7.92 -0.43 -6.84
CA PRO A 53 -7.13 -1.45 -7.50
C PRO A 53 -7.54 -2.84 -7.03
N HIS A 54 -7.27 -3.84 -7.85
CA HIS A 54 -7.36 -5.21 -7.35
C HIS A 54 -6.30 -5.43 -6.26
N LEU A 55 -6.58 -6.33 -5.33
CA LEU A 55 -5.67 -6.62 -4.21
C LEU A 55 -4.26 -7.03 -4.68
N SER A 56 -4.17 -7.71 -5.83
CA SER A 56 -2.89 -8.06 -6.47
C SER A 56 -2.11 -6.82 -6.92
N ASP A 57 -2.80 -5.87 -7.57
CA ASP A 57 -2.19 -4.62 -8.05
C ASP A 57 -1.77 -3.72 -6.87
N SER A 58 -2.44 -3.86 -5.73
CA SER A 58 -2.10 -3.15 -4.49
C SER A 58 -0.71 -3.52 -3.98
N LEU A 59 -0.25 -4.77 -4.14
CA LEU A 59 1.09 -5.18 -3.73
C LEU A 59 2.16 -4.53 -4.59
N ASP A 60 2.01 -4.61 -5.91
CA ASP A 60 2.95 -3.99 -6.86
C ASP A 60 3.04 -2.49 -6.62
N HIS A 61 1.91 -1.86 -6.30
CA HIS A 61 1.86 -0.46 -5.96
C HIS A 61 2.61 -0.11 -4.65
N ILE A 62 2.44 -0.90 -3.60
CA ILE A 62 3.20 -0.74 -2.34
C ILE A 62 4.70 -0.89 -2.60
N LEU A 63 5.11 -1.85 -3.42
CA LEU A 63 6.52 -2.05 -3.78
C LEU A 63 7.08 -0.82 -4.52
N ALA A 64 6.34 -0.29 -5.50
CA ALA A 64 6.73 0.91 -6.23
C ALA A 64 6.79 2.17 -5.33
N GLU A 65 5.90 2.30 -4.35
CA GLU A 65 5.96 3.36 -3.33
C GLU A 65 7.27 3.26 -2.52
N LEU A 66 7.64 2.06 -2.10
CA LEU A 66 8.86 1.82 -1.34
C LEU A 66 10.12 2.12 -2.15
N GLU A 67 10.15 1.77 -3.44
CA GLU A 67 11.25 2.14 -4.35
C GLU A 67 11.40 3.65 -4.44
N ARG A 68 10.29 4.38 -4.65
CA ARG A 68 10.32 5.85 -4.70
C ARG A 68 10.81 6.46 -3.38
N ARG A 69 10.42 5.90 -2.24
CA ARG A 69 10.86 6.36 -0.92
C ARG A 69 12.35 6.15 -0.69
N HIS A 70 12.90 5.02 -1.12
CA HIS A 70 14.32 4.69 -0.97
C HIS A 70 15.19 5.31 -2.08
N GLY A 71 14.59 5.74 -3.18
CA GLY A 71 15.29 6.37 -4.31
C GLY A 71 16.12 5.40 -5.15
N MET A 72 15.94 4.08 -4.97
CA MET A 72 16.67 3.03 -5.67
C MET A 72 15.87 1.72 -5.73
N PRO A 73 16.21 0.78 -6.63
CA PRO A 73 15.55 -0.51 -6.70
C PRO A 73 15.63 -1.28 -5.39
N LEU A 74 14.55 -1.95 -4.98
CA LEU A 74 14.55 -2.67 -3.69
C LEU A 74 15.60 -3.80 -3.64
N ALA A 75 15.98 -4.34 -4.80
CA ALA A 75 17.02 -5.34 -4.94
C ALA A 75 18.42 -4.85 -4.52
N GLU A 76 18.67 -3.54 -4.58
CA GLU A 76 19.96 -2.94 -4.23
C GLU A 76 20.08 -2.54 -2.76
N LEU A 77 18.98 -2.63 -2.01
CA LEU A 77 18.95 -2.30 -0.59
C LEU A 77 19.88 -3.20 0.24
N ASP A 78 20.45 -2.64 1.29
CA ASP A 78 21.18 -3.42 2.26
C ASP A 78 20.25 -4.42 3.00
N ARG A 79 20.85 -5.44 3.61
CA ARG A 79 20.10 -6.51 4.28
C ARG A 79 19.16 -5.98 5.37
N ARG A 80 19.57 -4.97 6.12
CA ARG A 80 18.79 -4.44 7.25
C ARG A 80 17.55 -3.70 6.75
N THR A 81 17.71 -2.94 5.69
CA THR A 81 16.62 -2.22 5.03
C THR A 81 15.67 -3.19 4.35
N LYS A 82 16.17 -4.24 3.67
CA LYS A 82 15.32 -5.32 3.13
C LYS A 82 14.47 -5.99 4.20
N GLN A 83 15.03 -6.22 5.39
CA GLN A 83 14.27 -6.73 6.53
C GLN A 83 13.16 -5.75 6.96
N SER A 84 13.48 -4.46 7.08
CA SER A 84 12.48 -3.43 7.40
C SER A 84 11.37 -3.34 6.35
N VAL A 85 11.71 -3.49 5.07
CA VAL A 85 10.74 -3.51 3.96
C VAL A 85 9.78 -4.69 4.09
N VAL A 86 10.31 -5.90 4.38
CA VAL A 86 9.46 -7.08 4.61
C VAL A 86 8.47 -6.87 5.76
N ARG A 87 8.89 -6.20 6.84
CA ARG A 87 8.01 -5.86 7.98
C ARG A 87 6.86 -4.92 7.57
N VAL A 88 7.18 -3.88 6.81
CA VAL A 88 6.17 -2.95 6.30
C VAL A 88 5.18 -3.70 5.41
N LEU A 89 5.67 -4.55 4.52
CA LEU A 89 4.85 -5.36 3.63
C LEU A 89 3.95 -6.33 4.40
N GLU A 90 4.45 -6.98 5.44
CA GLU A 90 3.64 -7.84 6.32
C GLU A 90 2.52 -7.05 7.01
N SER A 91 2.84 -5.89 7.59
CA SER A 91 1.84 -5.04 8.26
C SER A 91 0.74 -4.53 7.30
N ARG A 92 1.05 -4.46 6.00
CA ARG A 92 0.12 -4.08 4.93
C ARG A 92 -0.58 -5.28 4.28
N GLY A 93 -0.41 -6.49 4.82
CA GLY A 93 -1.09 -7.70 4.35
C GLY A 93 -0.54 -8.28 3.04
N ALA A 94 0.66 -7.88 2.60
CA ALA A 94 1.27 -8.31 1.34
C ALA A 94 1.34 -9.84 1.18
N PHE A 95 1.52 -10.56 2.28
CA PHE A 95 1.68 -12.01 2.27
C PHE A 95 0.36 -12.80 2.32
N SER A 96 -0.78 -12.12 2.48
CA SER A 96 -2.11 -12.71 2.32
C SER A 96 -2.56 -12.75 0.85
N VAL A 97 -1.87 -12.00 -0.02
CA VAL A 97 -2.15 -11.96 -1.47
C VAL A 97 -1.62 -13.23 -2.13
N ARG A 98 -2.36 -13.74 -3.13
CA ARG A 98 -1.90 -14.87 -3.95
C ARG A 98 -0.56 -14.51 -4.58
N HIS A 99 0.43 -15.39 -4.42
CA HIS A 99 1.82 -15.19 -4.88
C HIS A 99 2.59 -14.05 -4.19
N GLY A 100 2.08 -13.45 -3.11
CA GLY A 100 2.73 -12.30 -2.46
C GLY A 100 4.18 -12.55 -2.04
N VAL A 101 4.49 -13.73 -1.49
CA VAL A 101 5.87 -14.11 -1.13
C VAL A 101 6.79 -14.16 -2.36
N GLU A 102 6.29 -14.64 -3.49
CA GLU A 102 7.05 -14.74 -4.74
C GLU A 102 7.33 -13.36 -5.33
N THR A 103 6.31 -12.50 -5.39
CA THR A 103 6.43 -11.11 -5.86
C THR A 103 7.43 -10.32 -5.01
N VAL A 104 7.31 -10.39 -3.68
CA VAL A 104 8.23 -9.70 -2.76
C VAL A 104 9.66 -10.24 -2.87
N ALA A 105 9.83 -11.56 -2.98
CA ALA A 105 11.15 -12.17 -3.15
C ALA A 105 11.83 -11.69 -4.44
N SER A 106 11.08 -11.64 -5.55
CA SER A 106 11.53 -11.12 -6.84
C SER A 106 11.95 -9.65 -6.74
N ALA A 107 11.09 -8.78 -6.19
CA ALA A 107 11.36 -7.35 -6.04
C ALA A 107 12.59 -7.05 -5.17
N LEU A 108 12.78 -7.80 -4.07
CA LEU A 108 13.92 -7.65 -3.18
C LEU A 108 15.21 -8.33 -3.71
N GLY A 109 15.14 -9.06 -4.82
CA GLY A 109 16.28 -9.82 -5.36
C GLY A 109 16.78 -10.89 -4.39
N VAL A 110 15.87 -11.58 -3.69
CA VAL A 110 16.20 -12.64 -2.72
C VAL A 110 15.36 -13.90 -2.97
N SER A 111 15.72 -15.00 -2.32
CA SER A 111 14.90 -16.22 -2.40
C SER A 111 13.64 -16.12 -1.53
N ARG A 112 12.57 -16.87 -1.89
CA ARG A 112 11.39 -17.04 -1.03
C ARG A 112 11.77 -17.51 0.38
N PHE A 113 12.76 -18.41 0.46
CA PHE A 113 13.34 -18.84 1.73
C PHE A 113 13.89 -17.67 2.55
N THR A 114 14.55 -16.70 1.91
CA THR A 114 15.08 -15.50 2.60
C THR A 114 13.95 -14.63 3.13
N VAL A 115 12.84 -14.48 2.39
CA VAL A 115 11.65 -13.76 2.86
C VAL A 115 11.07 -14.43 4.11
N TYR A 116 10.88 -15.75 4.11
CA TYR A 116 10.45 -16.48 5.31
C TYR A 116 11.40 -16.33 6.49
N ASN A 117 12.71 -16.25 6.26
CA ASN A 117 13.68 -15.97 7.32
C ASN A 117 13.54 -14.57 7.91
N TYR A 118 13.17 -13.58 7.10
CA TYR A 118 12.93 -12.22 7.59
C TYR A 118 11.68 -12.17 8.47
N LEU A 119 10.59 -12.85 8.08
CA LEU A 119 9.37 -13.01 8.88
C LEU A 119 9.65 -13.74 10.22
N ASN A 120 10.39 -14.85 10.17
CA ASN A 120 10.63 -15.69 11.36
C ASN A 120 11.63 -15.11 12.38
N ARG A 121 12.32 -14.01 12.08
CA ARG A 121 13.16 -13.32 13.09
C ARG A 121 12.31 -12.60 14.14
N GLU A 122 11.06 -12.27 13.83
CA GLU A 122 10.18 -11.47 14.69
C GLU A 122 9.43 -12.31 15.72
N THR A 123 9.03 -13.54 15.37
CA THR A 123 8.41 -14.47 16.32
C THR A 123 9.31 -14.78 17.53
N ARG A 124 10.62 -14.58 17.39
CA ARG A 124 11.61 -14.80 18.46
C ARG A 124 11.91 -13.55 19.29
N GLU A 125 11.60 -12.35 18.79
CA GLU A 125 11.82 -11.08 19.50
C GLU A 125 10.57 -10.60 20.26
N GLY A 126 9.37 -11.10 19.90
CA GLY A 126 8.09 -10.78 20.56
C GLY A 126 7.55 -11.83 21.55
N GLY A 127 8.31 -12.89 21.85
CA GLY A 127 7.84 -14.05 22.63
C GLY A 127 8.48 -14.26 24.01
N ASP A 128 9.35 -13.36 24.48
CA ASP A 128 10.05 -13.52 25.76
C ASP A 128 9.83 -12.32 26.69
N GLN A 129 8.59 -12.16 27.16
CA GLN A 129 8.28 -11.40 28.38
C GLN A 129 7.15 -12.11 29.14
N GLY A 130 7.50 -12.91 30.15
CA GLY A 130 6.57 -13.28 31.22
C GLY A 130 6.66 -14.69 31.77
N SER A 131 7.75 -15.03 32.48
CA SER A 131 7.67 -15.80 33.73
C SER A 131 8.97 -15.70 34.54
N PRO A 132 9.06 -14.79 35.53
CA PRO A 132 9.83 -15.05 36.73
C PRO A 132 8.97 -15.88 37.70
N GLY A 133 9.59 -16.93 38.24
CA GLY A 133 8.92 -17.93 39.05
C GLY A 133 8.25 -17.42 40.32
N ALA A 134 7.33 -18.26 40.79
CA ALA A 134 6.97 -18.45 42.19
C ALA A 134 6.66 -19.93 42.37
#